data_AF-A0A955WT20-F1
#
_entry.id   AF-A0A955WT20-F1
#
_cell.length_a   1.000
_cell.length_b   1.000
_cell.length_c   1.000
_cell.angle_alpha   90.00
_cell.angle_beta   90.00
_cell.angle_gamma   90.00
#
_symmetry.space_group_name_H-M   'P 1'
#
loop_
_entity.id
_entity.type
_entity.pdbx_description
1 polymer ?
#
loop_
_entity_poly.entity_id
_entity_poly.type
_entity_poly.pdbx_seq_one_letter_code
_entity_poly.pdbx_strand_id
1 'polypeptide(L)'
;GGIAGDFAICAVPALIQDLRLDIPLWGYFCQISDAVTSYGGYSGAVPNEKITWGKLAVDTPKFMIQSDATIVAPLIFAWLLGG
;
A
#
# COMPACT_ATOMS: atom_id res chain seq x y z
N GLY A 1 -0.28 -8.32 -3.16
CA GLY A 1 0.24 -8.44 -1.77
C GLY A 1 1.63 -9.03 -1.78
N GLY A 2 2.10 -9.56 -0.64
CA GLY A 2 3.41 -10.22 -0.54
C GLY A 2 4.61 -9.29 -0.74
N ILE A 3 5.78 -9.89 -1.04
CA ILE A 3 7.05 -9.15 -1.15
C ILE A 3 6.99 -8.01 -2.16
N ALA A 4 6.25 -8.17 -3.27
CA ALA A 4 6.10 -7.14 -4.29
C ALA A 4 5.38 -5.88 -3.75
N GLY A 5 4.40 -6.05 -2.87
CA GLY A 5 3.70 -4.93 -2.24
C GLY A 5 4.47 -4.33 -1.06
N ASP A 6 5.06 -5.18 -0.23
CA ASP A 6 5.76 -4.73 0.98
C ASP A 6 7.12 -4.10 0.69
N PHE A 7 7.87 -4.64 -0.27
CA PHE A 7 9.17 -4.07 -0.66
C PHE A 7 9.00 -2.67 -1.23
N ALA A 8 8.02 -2.48 -2.12
CA ALA A 8 7.78 -1.19 -2.75
C ALA A 8 7.45 -0.09 -1.73
N ILE A 9 6.60 -0.38 -0.75
CA ILE A 9 6.19 0.62 0.24
C ILE A 9 7.29 0.92 1.28
N CYS A 10 8.27 0.02 1.47
CA CYS A 10 9.42 0.22 2.36
C CYS A 10 10.47 1.21 1.83
N ALA A 11 10.40 1.61 0.56
CA ALA A 11 11.36 2.55 -0.02
C ALA A 11 11.45 3.88 0.74
N VAL A 12 10.30 4.48 1.09
CA VAL A 12 10.25 5.74 1.83
C VAL A 12 10.85 5.60 3.25
N PRO A 13 10.44 4.62 4.08
CA PRO A 13 11.10 4.38 5.36
C PRO A 13 12.62 4.19 5.26
N ALA A 14 13.11 3.44 4.27
CA ALA A 14 14.55 3.23 4.10
C ALA A 14 15.30 4.54 3.82
N LEU A 15 14.75 5.39 2.94
CA LEU A 15 15.33 6.70 2.64
C LEU A 15 15.30 7.66 3.85
N ILE A 16 14.25 7.62 4.69
CA ILE A 16 14.16 8.45 5.89
C ILE A 16 15.07 7.93 7.00
N GLN A 17 15.02 6.63 7.31
CA GLN A 17 15.69 6.06 8.48
C GLN A 17 17.17 5.76 8.22
N ASP A 18 17.48 5.12 7.09
CA ASP A 18 18.83 4.68 6.78
C ASP A 18 19.65 5.79 6.14
N LEU A 19 19.05 6.53 5.19
CA LEU A 19 19.73 7.61 4.47
C LEU A 19 19.54 9.00 5.11
N ARG A 20 18.66 9.13 6.10
CA ARG A 20 18.38 10.38 6.84
C ARG A 20 17.97 11.54 5.94
N LEU A 21 17.22 11.25 4.89
CA LEU A 21 16.71 12.24 3.95
C LEU A 21 15.36 12.79 4.41
N ASP A 22 15.16 14.09 4.21
CA ASP A 22 13.86 14.75 4.41
C ASP A 22 13.01 14.57 3.15
N ILE A 23 12.16 13.56 3.15
CA ILE A 23 11.27 13.20 2.04
C ILE A 23 9.85 12.95 2.53
N PRO A 24 8.84 13.28 1.71
CA PRO A 24 7.45 13.08 2.09
C PRO A 24 7.08 11.60 2.18
N LEU A 25 6.09 11.29 3.04
CA LEU A 25 5.45 9.98 3.11
C LEU A 25 4.67 9.67 1.84
N TRP A 26 4.31 8.40 1.62
CA TRP A 26 3.44 8.03 0.50
C TRP A 26 2.09 8.77 0.60
N GLY A 27 1.70 9.43 -0.50
CA GLY A 27 0.48 10.24 -0.55
C GLY A 27 -0.81 9.47 -0.83
N TYR A 28 -0.71 8.20 -1.22
CA TYR A 28 -1.86 7.33 -1.49
C TYR A 28 -1.45 5.86 -1.34
N PHE A 29 -2.36 5.04 -0.83
CA PHE A 29 -2.18 3.59 -0.79
C PHE A 29 -3.45 2.85 -1.26
N CYS A 30 -3.28 1.92 -2.19
CA CYS A 30 -4.34 0.98 -2.56
C CYS A 30 -3.76 -0.41 -2.70
N GLN A 31 -4.45 -1.39 -2.13
CA GLN A 31 -4.10 -2.79 -2.26
C GLN A 31 -5.32 -3.59 -2.72
N ILE A 32 -5.13 -4.34 -3.80
CA ILE A 32 -6.10 -5.33 -4.28
C ILE A 32 -5.61 -6.70 -3.80
N SER A 33 -6.47 -7.45 -3.13
CA SER A 33 -6.17 -8.81 -2.67
C SER A 33 -7.45 -9.62 -2.53
N ASP A 34 -7.40 -10.89 -2.89
CA ASP A 34 -8.43 -11.90 -2.64
C ASP A 34 -8.38 -12.47 -1.20
N ALA A 35 -7.31 -12.21 -0.46
CA ALA A 35 -7.13 -12.64 0.92
C ALA A 35 -8.09 -11.93 1.88
N VAL A 36 -8.85 -12.71 2.63
CA VAL A 36 -9.68 -12.23 3.74
C VAL A 36 -8.74 -11.76 4.87
N THR A 37 -9.03 -10.60 5.49
CA THR A 37 -8.28 -10.03 6.62
C THR A 37 -8.46 -10.82 7.92
N SER A 38 -8.18 -12.12 7.89
CA SER A 38 -8.19 -12.98 9.07
C SER A 38 -6.80 -13.60 9.21
N TYR A 39 -6.14 -13.28 10.33
CA TYR A 39 -4.78 -13.68 10.73
C TYR A 39 -3.62 -12.98 10.04
N GLY A 40 -3.24 -11.80 10.54
CA GLY A 40 -1.84 -11.40 10.84
C GLY A 40 -0.73 -11.65 9.81
N GLY A 41 -1.06 -11.96 8.56
CA GLY A 41 -0.09 -12.11 7.49
C GLY A 41 0.36 -10.73 7.08
N TYR A 42 1.64 -10.57 6.78
CA TYR A 42 2.22 -9.33 6.27
C TYR A 42 1.40 -8.70 5.13
N SER A 43 0.71 -9.51 4.31
CA SER A 43 -0.22 -9.09 3.25
C SER A 43 -1.55 -8.47 3.71
N GLY A 44 -1.92 -8.58 5.00
CA GLY A 44 -3.16 -8.07 5.60
C GLY A 44 -2.92 -7.15 6.80
N ALA A 45 -1.69 -6.65 6.97
CA ALA A 45 -1.35 -5.69 8.01
C ALA A 45 -2.34 -4.52 8.03
N VAL A 46 -2.98 -4.33 9.18
CA VAL A 46 -4.02 -3.33 9.40
C VAL A 46 -3.44 -1.96 9.01
N PRO A 47 -4.19 -1.06 8.35
CA PRO A 47 -3.66 0.22 7.86
C PRO A 47 -2.89 1.05 8.89
N ASN A 48 -3.19 0.89 10.19
CA ASN A 48 -2.46 1.49 11.30
C ASN A 48 -0.99 1.08 11.39
N GLU A 49 -0.65 -0.16 11.07
CA GLU A 49 0.74 -0.64 11.13
C GLU A 49 1.62 0.14 10.13
N LYS A 50 1.08 0.44 8.94
CA LYS A 50 1.77 1.22 7.91
C LYS A 50 2.00 2.69 8.32
N ILE A 51 1.20 3.23 9.24
CA ILE A 51 1.42 4.57 9.80
C ILE A 51 2.58 4.54 10.79
N THR A 52 2.61 3.57 11.70
CA THR A 52 3.65 3.48 12.74
C THR A 52 5.05 3.29 12.17
N TRP A 53 5.17 2.59 11.04
CA TRP A 53 6.44 2.39 10.32
C TRP A 53 6.88 3.59 9.47
N GLY A 54 6.15 4.71 9.51
CA GLY A 54 6.46 5.87 8.68
C GLY A 54 6.34 5.58 7.19
N LYS A 55 5.44 4.67 6.80
CA LYS A 55 5.13 4.42 5.38
C LYS A 55 4.06 5.40 4.89
N LEU A 56 3.04 5.64 5.70
CA LEU A 56 1.88 6.49 5.39
C LEU A 56 1.66 7.51 6.50
N ALA A 57 1.12 8.68 6.16
CA ALA A 57 0.60 9.60 7.16
C ALA A 57 -0.77 9.11 7.67
N VAL A 58 -1.19 9.64 8.82
CA VAL A 58 -2.48 9.27 9.45
C VAL A 58 -3.64 9.55 8.51
N ASP A 59 -3.58 10.69 7.83
CA ASP A 59 -4.54 11.24 6.90
C ASP A 59 -4.37 10.75 5.46
N THR A 60 -3.29 10.03 5.14
CA THR A 60 -3.10 9.44 3.80
C THR A 60 -4.30 8.58 3.40
N PRO A 61 -4.94 8.84 2.25
CA PRO A 61 -6.01 8.01 1.71
C PRO A 61 -5.50 6.59 1.45
N LYS A 62 -6.18 5.60 2.04
CA LYS A 62 -5.77 4.20 2.00
C LYS A 62 -6.97 3.29 1.83
N PHE A 63 -6.91 2.44 0.80
CA PHE A 63 -8.02 1.56 0.40
C PHE A 63 -7.55 0.12 0.26
N MET A 64 -8.40 -0.82 0.68
CA MET A 64 -8.21 -2.26 0.50
C MET A 64 -9.38 -2.80 -0.30
N ILE A 65 -9.12 -3.33 -1.50
CA ILE A 65 -10.14 -3.91 -2.37
C ILE A 65 -10.04 -5.43 -2.27
N GLN A 66 -11.07 -6.04 -1.69
CA GLN A 66 -11.16 -7.50 -1.57
C GLN A 66 -11.70 -8.12 -2.87
N SER A 67 -10.81 -8.41 -3.81
CA SER A 67 -11.14 -9.00 -5.12
C SER A 67 -9.88 -9.47 -5.85
N ASP A 68 -10.07 -10.24 -6.92
CA ASP A 68 -9.00 -10.60 -7.86
C ASP A 68 -8.48 -9.36 -8.61
N ALA A 69 -7.15 -9.22 -8.68
CA ALA A 69 -6.47 -8.13 -9.35
C ALA A 69 -6.69 -8.12 -10.87
N THR A 70 -6.90 -9.29 -11.50
CA THR A 70 -7.17 -9.42 -12.94
C THR A 70 -8.52 -8.83 -13.35
N ILE A 71 -9.44 -8.68 -12.40
CA ILE A 71 -10.74 -8.04 -12.61
C ILE A 71 -10.63 -6.54 -12.30
N VAL A 72 -10.11 -6.19 -11.13
CA VAL A 72 -10.17 -4.81 -10.62
C VAL A 72 -9.13 -3.90 -11.25
N ALA A 73 -7.89 -4.36 -11.44
CA ALA A 73 -6.82 -3.50 -11.92
C ALA A 73 -7.11 -2.94 -13.34
N PRO A 74 -7.59 -3.75 -14.32
CA PRO A 74 -7.96 -3.22 -15.62
C PRO A 74 -9.07 -2.16 -15.56
N LEU A 75 -10.08 -2.32 -14.69
CA LEU A 75 -11.16 -1.35 -14.51
C LEU A 75 -10.66 -0.03 -13.94
N ILE A 76 -9.79 -0.09 -12.93
CA ILE A 76 -9.16 1.11 -12.35
C ILE A 76 -8.31 1.82 -13.42
N PHE A 77 -7.50 1.09 -14.16
CA PHE A 77 -6.65 1.66 -15.20
C PHE A 77 -7.48 2.27 -16.34
N ALA A 78 -8.54 1.60 -16.78
CA ALA A 78 -9.45 2.15 -17.79
C ALA A 78 -10.09 3.47 -17.33
N TRP A 79 -10.50 3.56 -16.06
CA TRP A 79 -11.10 4.77 -15.50
C TRP A 79 -10.10 5.92 -15.30
N LEU A 80 -8.90 5.62 -14.80
CA LEU A 80 -7.91 6.65 -14.46
C LEU A 80 -7.04 7.09 -15.64
N LEU A 81 -6.73 6.17 -16.56
CA LEU A 81 -5.78 6.39 -17.65
C LEU A 81 -6.46 6.60 -19.00
N GLY A 82 -7.80 6.55 -19.06
CA GLY A 82 -8.59 7.00 -20.21
C GLY A 82 -8.77 5.97 -21.31
N GLY A 83 -9.66 5.00 -21.06
CA GLY A 83 -10.44 4.40 -22.16
C GLY A 83 -11.30 5.46 -22.87
#